data_AF-A0A4Q1FPJ7-F1
#
_entry.id   AF-A0A4Q1FPJ7-F1
#
_cell.length_a   1.000
_cell.length_b   1.000
_cell.length_c   1.000
_cell.angle_alpha   90.00
_cell.angle_beta   90.00
_cell.angle_gamma   90.00
#
_symmetry.space_group_name_H-M   'P 1'
#
loop_
_entity.id
_entity.type
_entity.pdbx_description
1 polymer ?
#
loop_
_entity_poly.entity_id
_entity_poly.type
_entity_poly.pdbx_seq_one_letter_code
_entity_poly.pdbx_strand_id
1 'polypeptide(L)'
;MKTKTVNYIIGLLFLIYFCICIYNSYLQLVFHKNGWYLGEWLINYQDGGFKRRGLFGSLFIFLNELTHIKLEFLVFAFTAILYSVFFTLLIQLFMQKKNTLLTISIILLPAGLGMLLKDPTIIAKKEILIFLLYLIYFLRLEAQKKVKDIVVSIFIIIAILNHEAAYFYIPFVSFTYFIKDNAPSFTKIKKYCSII
;
A
#
# COMPACT_ATOMS: atom_id res chain seq x y z
N MET A 1 29.11 -5.13 -14.30
CA MET A 1 28.28 -4.65 -15.43
C MET A 1 26.91 -5.31 -15.51
N LYS A 2 26.80 -6.66 -15.48
CA LYS A 2 25.50 -7.37 -15.61
C LYS A 2 24.41 -6.96 -14.62
N THR A 3 24.74 -6.65 -13.36
CA THR A 3 23.78 -6.23 -12.33
C THR A 3 23.14 -4.86 -12.58
N LYS A 4 23.86 -3.91 -13.20
CA LYS A 4 23.30 -2.58 -13.50
C LYS A 4 22.24 -2.67 -14.61
N THR A 5 22.51 -3.44 -15.66
CA THR A 5 21.56 -3.64 -16.77
C THR A 5 20.28 -4.31 -16.30
N VAL A 6 20.38 -5.34 -15.45
CA VAL A 6 19.20 -6.01 -14.86
C VAL A 6 18.37 -5.04 -14.03
N ASN A 7 19.01 -4.20 -13.22
CA ASN A 7 18.28 -3.18 -12.44
C ASN A 7 17.53 -2.21 -13.37
N TYR A 8 18.17 -1.68 -14.42
CA TYR A 8 17.48 -0.81 -15.39
C TYR A 8 16.27 -1.48 -16.06
N ILE A 9 16.39 -2.75 -16.45
CA ILE A 9 15.27 -3.52 -17.01
C ILE A 9 14.12 -3.62 -16.01
N ILE A 10 14.40 -3.95 -14.75
CA ILE A 10 13.40 -4.01 -13.68
C ILE A 10 12.74 -2.65 -13.46
N GLY A 11 13.52 -1.56 -13.45
CA GLY A 11 13.01 -0.20 -13.33
C GLY A 11 12.07 0.18 -14.48
N LEU A 12 12.42 -0.19 -15.72
CA LEU A 12 11.58 0.00 -16.90
C LEU A 12 10.26 -0.78 -16.77
N LEU A 13 10.32 -2.05 -16.36
CA LEU A 13 9.13 -2.88 -16.14
C LEU A 13 8.19 -2.27 -15.10
N PHE A 14 8.73 -1.77 -13.98
CA PHE A 14 7.92 -1.07 -12.98
C PHE A 14 7.32 0.23 -13.50
N LEU A 15 8.03 0.96 -14.36
CA LEU A 15 7.48 2.17 -14.98
C LEU A 15 6.33 1.84 -15.94
N ILE A 16 6.47 0.79 -16.75
CA ILE A 16 5.38 0.29 -17.61
C ILE A 16 4.18 -0.11 -16.75
N TYR A 17 4.42 -0.83 -15.66
CA TYR A 17 3.38 -1.28 -14.76
C TYR A 17 2.68 -0.10 -14.04
N PHE A 18 3.44 0.93 -13.64
CA PHE A 18 2.89 2.18 -13.13
C PHE A 18 1.94 2.85 -14.15
N CYS A 19 2.34 2.96 -15.41
CA CYS A 19 1.48 3.53 -16.46
C CYS A 19 0.18 2.73 -16.63
N ILE A 20 0.26 1.40 -16.59
CA ILE A 20 -0.93 0.52 -16.63
C ILE A 20 -1.82 0.79 -15.42
N CYS A 21 -1.26 0.93 -14.21
CA CYS A 21 -2.03 1.23 -13.01
C CYS A 21 -2.75 2.58 -13.09
N ILE A 22 -2.07 3.64 -13.54
CA ILE A 22 -2.66 4.97 -13.69
C ILE A 22 -3.77 4.95 -14.75
N TYR A 23 -3.51 4.34 -15.90
CA TYR A 23 -4.49 4.27 -16.98
C TYR A 23 -5.76 3.51 -16.57
N ASN A 24 -5.63 2.34 -15.95
CA ASN A 24 -6.78 1.56 -15.48
C ASN A 24 -7.53 2.27 -14.34
N SER A 25 -6.80 2.94 -13.42
CA SER A 25 -7.43 3.76 -12.37
C SER A 25 -8.27 4.88 -12.97
N TYR A 26 -7.76 5.57 -14.00
CA TYR A 26 -8.51 6.61 -14.71
C TYR A 26 -9.76 6.05 -15.39
N LEU A 27 -9.61 4.92 -16.12
CA LEU A 27 -10.74 4.27 -16.78
C LEU A 27 -11.83 3.90 -15.79
N GLN A 28 -11.49 3.25 -14.69
CA GLN A 28 -12.49 2.77 -13.72
C GLN A 28 -13.14 3.91 -12.92
N LEU A 29 -12.34 4.88 -12.44
CA LEU A 29 -12.83 5.91 -11.53
C LEU A 29 -13.45 7.10 -12.26
N VAL A 30 -12.86 7.56 -13.36
CA VAL A 30 -13.26 8.79 -14.05
C VAL A 30 -14.10 8.51 -15.30
N PHE A 31 -13.64 7.60 -16.17
CA PHE A 31 -14.31 7.36 -17.45
C PHE A 31 -15.59 6.54 -17.29
N HIS A 32 -15.49 5.37 -16.65
CA HIS A 32 -16.63 4.49 -16.39
C HIS A 32 -17.44 4.89 -15.16
N LYS A 33 -16.85 5.68 -14.26
CA LYS A 33 -17.44 6.04 -12.95
C LYS A 33 -18.00 4.82 -12.23
N ASN A 34 -17.21 3.75 -12.20
CA ASN A 34 -17.66 2.46 -11.74
C ASN A 34 -18.05 2.54 -10.26
N GLY A 35 -19.35 2.41 -9.99
CA GLY A 35 -19.92 2.61 -8.67
C GLY A 35 -19.38 1.64 -7.62
N TRP A 36 -18.82 0.49 -8.01
CA TRP A 36 -18.21 -0.43 -7.07
C TRP A 36 -16.88 0.11 -6.53
N TYR A 37 -15.96 0.52 -7.42
CA TYR A 37 -14.65 1.05 -7.04
C TYR A 37 -14.75 2.44 -6.41
N LEU A 38 -15.54 3.32 -7.03
CA LEU A 38 -15.76 4.67 -6.53
C LEU A 38 -16.54 4.63 -5.20
N GLY A 39 -17.53 3.73 -5.10
CA GLY A 39 -18.28 3.49 -3.86
C GLY A 39 -17.37 3.04 -2.72
N GLU A 40 -16.44 2.11 -2.96
CA GLU A 40 -15.45 1.71 -1.95
C GLU A 40 -14.71 2.94 -1.42
N TRP A 41 -14.16 3.80 -2.28
CA TRP A 41 -13.46 5.03 -1.90
C TRP A 41 -14.31 6.03 -1.11
N LEU A 42 -15.58 6.17 -1.48
CA LEU A 42 -16.50 7.17 -0.91
C LEU A 42 -17.25 6.70 0.34
N ILE A 43 -17.07 5.46 0.80
CA ILE A 43 -17.57 5.04 2.12
C ILE A 43 -17.12 6.07 3.17
N ASN A 44 -18.08 6.64 3.89
CA ASN A 44 -17.86 7.70 4.87
C ASN A 44 -18.52 7.33 6.22
N TYR A 45 -18.12 8.03 7.28
CA TYR A 45 -18.65 7.77 8.63
C TYR A 45 -20.00 8.46 8.91
N GLN A 46 -20.43 9.41 8.08
CA GLN A 46 -21.69 10.14 8.25
C GLN A 46 -22.90 9.28 7.86
N ASP A 47 -22.82 8.54 6.75
CA ASP A 47 -23.89 7.67 6.27
C ASP A 47 -23.91 6.28 6.94
N GLY A 48 -22.79 5.84 7.51
CA GLY A 48 -22.62 4.46 8.00
C GLY A 48 -22.18 4.30 9.45
N GLY A 49 -21.88 5.41 10.15
CA GLY A 49 -21.21 5.38 11.46
C GLY A 49 -19.88 4.62 11.42
N PHE A 50 -19.29 4.33 12.59
CA PHE A 50 -18.03 3.57 12.68
C PHE A 50 -18.12 2.13 12.14
N LYS A 51 -19.33 1.62 11.88
CA LYS A 51 -19.56 0.30 11.28
C LYS A 51 -19.03 0.22 9.84
N ARG A 52 -18.96 1.35 9.12
CA ARG A 52 -18.39 1.42 7.77
C ARG A 52 -17.11 2.26 7.80
N ARG A 53 -15.98 1.61 7.52
CA ARG A 53 -14.62 2.17 7.57
C ARG A 53 -14.43 3.24 6.48
N GLY A 54 -14.58 4.52 6.86
CA GLY A 54 -14.79 5.61 5.92
C GLY A 54 -13.89 6.82 6.08
N LEU A 55 -12.65 6.65 6.58
CA LEU A 55 -11.73 7.76 6.82
C LEU A 55 -11.51 8.61 5.56
N PHE A 56 -11.06 8.00 4.46
CA PHE A 56 -10.82 8.73 3.21
C PHE A 56 -12.09 9.18 2.50
N GLY A 57 -13.20 8.44 2.59
CA GLY A 57 -14.46 8.88 1.98
C GLY A 57 -15.00 10.15 2.63
N SER A 58 -14.91 10.26 3.96
CA SER A 58 -15.27 11.49 4.69
C SER A 58 -14.37 12.67 4.27
N LEU A 59 -13.07 12.40 4.04
CA LEU A 59 -12.12 13.41 3.55
C LEU A 59 -12.45 13.86 2.11
N PHE A 60 -12.82 12.95 1.21
CA PHE A 60 -13.17 13.32 -0.17
C PHE A 60 -14.46 14.12 -0.26
N ILE A 61 -15.47 13.79 0.55
CA ILE A 61 -16.72 14.56 0.62
C ILE A 61 -16.45 15.97 1.13
N PHE A 62 -15.67 16.11 2.21
CA PHE A 62 -15.26 17.41 2.72
C PHE A 62 -14.50 18.24 1.67
N LEU A 63 -13.56 17.64 0.94
CA LEU A 63 -12.84 18.32 -0.15
C LEU A 63 -13.76 18.69 -1.32
N ASN A 64 -14.75 17.86 -1.64
CA ASN A 64 -15.74 18.17 -2.67
C ASN A 64 -16.61 19.36 -2.26
N GLU A 65 -17.06 19.43 -1.02
CA GLU A 65 -17.83 20.57 -0.50
C GLU A 65 -17.01 21.87 -0.51
N LEU A 66 -15.72 21.79 -0.17
CA LEU A 66 -14.84 22.96 -0.11
C LEU A 66 -14.40 23.47 -1.50
N THR A 67 -14.13 22.57 -2.45
CA THR A 67 -13.50 22.91 -3.74
C THR A 67 -14.43 22.78 -4.94
N HIS A 68 -15.59 22.16 -4.78
CA HIS A 68 -16.54 21.77 -5.84
C HIS A 68 -15.95 20.87 -6.95
N ILE A 69 -14.76 20.29 -6.74
CA ILE A 69 -14.16 19.32 -7.66
C ILE A 69 -14.93 18.00 -7.55
N LYS A 70 -15.34 17.41 -8.68
CA LYS A 70 -16.10 16.15 -8.68
C LYS A 70 -15.34 15.03 -7.97
N LEU A 71 -16.08 14.21 -7.22
CA LEU A 71 -15.53 13.13 -6.39
C LEU A 71 -14.68 12.14 -7.19
N GLU A 72 -15.06 11.82 -8.44
CA GLU A 72 -14.25 10.95 -9.31
C GLU A 72 -12.81 11.44 -9.50
N PHE A 73 -12.61 12.74 -9.64
CA PHE A 73 -11.28 13.34 -9.84
C PHE A 73 -10.50 13.42 -8.54
N LEU A 74 -11.17 13.68 -7.41
CA LEU A 74 -10.53 13.66 -6.09
C LEU A 74 -9.99 12.27 -5.74
N VAL A 75 -10.82 11.24 -5.93
CA VAL A 75 -10.44 9.84 -5.71
C VAL A 75 -9.32 9.43 -6.67
N PHE A 76 -9.46 9.75 -7.96
CA PHE A 76 -8.42 9.44 -8.95
C PHE A 76 -7.08 10.12 -8.62
N ALA A 77 -7.09 11.42 -8.30
CA ALA A 77 -5.87 12.15 -7.95
C ALA A 77 -5.19 11.54 -6.71
N PHE A 78 -5.97 11.17 -5.70
CA PHE A 78 -5.44 10.49 -4.51
C PHE A 78 -4.82 9.14 -4.85
N THR A 79 -5.53 8.28 -5.60
CA THR A 79 -5.03 6.98 -6.04
C THR A 79 -3.78 7.11 -6.91
N ALA A 80 -3.72 8.12 -7.80
CA ALA A 80 -2.55 8.41 -8.61
C ALA A 80 -1.33 8.81 -7.78
N ILE A 81 -1.53 9.61 -6.72
CA ILE A 81 -0.47 9.95 -5.76
C ILE A 81 0.03 8.70 -5.05
N LEU A 82 -0.88 7.84 -4.55
CA LEU A 82 -0.49 6.60 -3.87
C LEU A 82 0.36 5.70 -4.77
N TYR A 83 -0.07 5.49 -6.02
CA TYR A 83 0.72 4.71 -6.98
C TYR A 83 2.07 5.37 -7.28
N SER A 84 2.10 6.69 -7.46
CA SER A 84 3.35 7.40 -7.75
C SER A 84 4.38 7.22 -6.63
N VAL A 85 3.95 7.38 -5.37
CA VAL A 85 4.81 7.16 -4.21
C VAL A 85 5.23 5.70 -4.10
N PHE A 86 4.29 4.76 -4.28
CA PHE A 86 4.56 3.32 -4.20
C PHE A 86 5.64 2.89 -5.19
N PHE A 87 5.46 3.20 -6.48
CA PHE A 87 6.41 2.82 -7.52
C PHE A 87 7.75 3.53 -7.39
N THR A 88 7.77 4.79 -6.95
CA THR A 88 9.03 5.51 -6.69
C THR A 88 9.85 4.81 -5.61
N LEU A 89 9.24 4.45 -4.48
CA LEU A 89 9.91 3.74 -3.40
C LEU A 89 10.36 2.34 -3.83
N LEU A 90 9.55 1.66 -4.64
CA LEU A 90 9.83 0.33 -5.14
C LEU A 90 11.02 0.34 -6.11
N ILE A 91 11.07 1.30 -7.04
CA ILE A 91 12.22 1.48 -7.93
C ILE A 91 13.48 1.83 -7.11
N GLN A 92 13.40 2.75 -6.15
CA GLN A 92 14.54 3.10 -5.30
C GLN A 92 15.12 1.88 -4.57
N LEU A 93 14.24 1.04 -4.03
CA LEU A 93 14.64 -0.19 -3.34
C LEU A 93 15.44 -1.11 -4.28
N PHE A 94 14.93 -1.36 -5.48
CA PHE A 94 15.57 -2.26 -6.44
C PHE A 94 16.83 -1.67 -7.08
N MET A 95 16.96 -0.34 -7.15
CA MET A 95 18.17 0.34 -7.63
C MET A 95 19.32 0.30 -6.61
N GLN A 96 19.03 0.40 -5.32
CA GLN A 96 20.04 0.57 -4.27
C GLN A 96 20.63 -0.76 -3.75
N LYS A 97 20.00 -1.91 -4.04
CA LYS A 97 20.29 -3.17 -3.35
C LYS A 97 20.71 -4.32 -4.26
N LYS A 98 21.49 -5.26 -3.71
CA LYS A 98 21.61 -6.62 -4.23
C LYS A 98 20.29 -7.34 -3.92
N ASN A 99 19.33 -7.25 -4.84
CA ASN A 99 18.00 -7.82 -4.69
C ASN A 99 18.12 -9.34 -4.47
N THR A 100 17.94 -9.79 -3.22
CA THR A 100 17.84 -11.22 -2.91
C THR A 100 16.44 -11.70 -3.27
N LEU A 101 16.33 -12.98 -3.67
CA LEU A 101 15.03 -13.63 -3.94
C LEU A 101 14.03 -13.40 -2.81
N LEU A 102 14.50 -13.41 -1.55
CA LEU A 102 13.70 -13.13 -0.37
C LEU A 102 13.10 -11.71 -0.35
N THR A 103 13.85 -10.69 -0.76
CA THR A 103 13.39 -9.29 -0.82
C THR A 103 12.29 -9.13 -1.88
N ILE A 104 12.49 -9.78 -3.03
CA ILE A 104 11.55 -9.81 -4.15
C ILE A 104 10.26 -10.51 -3.72
N SER A 105 10.39 -11.70 -3.13
CA SER A 105 9.26 -12.49 -2.65
C SER A 105 8.47 -11.75 -1.57
N ILE A 106 9.10 -11.16 -0.55
CA ILE A 106 8.40 -10.47 0.54
C ILE A 106 7.57 -9.26 0.06
N ILE A 107 7.97 -8.63 -1.05
CA ILE A 107 7.30 -7.46 -1.62
C ILE A 107 6.21 -7.87 -2.62
N LEU A 108 6.41 -8.97 -3.35
CA LEU A 108 5.44 -9.51 -4.30
C LEU A 108 4.41 -10.48 -3.68
N LEU A 109 4.71 -11.04 -2.50
CA LEU A 109 3.83 -11.98 -1.78
C LEU A 109 2.51 -11.39 -1.27
N PRO A 110 2.43 -10.13 -0.83
CA PRO A 110 1.14 -9.59 -0.44
C PRO A 110 0.25 -9.63 -1.68
N ALA A 111 -0.87 -10.37 -1.58
CA ALA A 111 -1.66 -10.90 -2.70
C ALA A 111 -2.08 -9.89 -3.79
N GLY A 112 -1.94 -8.58 -3.51
CA GLY A 112 -2.19 -7.49 -4.45
C GLY A 112 -1.47 -7.56 -5.75
N LEU A 113 -0.13 -7.63 -5.79
CA LEU A 113 0.59 -7.50 -7.07
C LEU A 113 0.26 -8.64 -8.03
N GLY A 114 0.08 -9.86 -7.53
CA GLY A 114 -0.40 -10.99 -8.32
C GLY A 114 -1.86 -10.84 -8.77
N MET A 115 -2.77 -10.34 -7.91
CA MET A 115 -4.16 -10.09 -8.29
C MET A 115 -4.30 -8.96 -9.30
N LEU A 116 -3.50 -7.90 -9.18
CA LEU A 116 -3.49 -6.76 -10.11
C LEU A 116 -3.04 -7.18 -11.53
N LEU A 117 -2.24 -8.26 -11.65
CA LEU A 117 -1.89 -8.87 -12.94
C LEU A 117 -3.02 -9.75 -13.48
N LYS A 118 -3.77 -10.43 -12.61
CA LYS A 118 -4.87 -11.32 -12.99
C LYS A 118 -6.11 -10.54 -13.44
N ASP A 119 -6.44 -9.46 -12.73
CA ASP A 119 -7.58 -8.61 -13.01
C ASP A 119 -7.19 -7.13 -12.85
N PRO A 120 -6.92 -6.44 -13.97
CA PRO A 120 -6.54 -5.03 -13.97
C PRO A 120 -7.63 -4.09 -13.44
N THR A 121 -8.89 -4.55 -13.34
CA THR A 121 -9.98 -3.71 -12.82
C THR A 121 -9.87 -3.49 -11.30
N ILE A 122 -9.22 -4.42 -10.60
CA ILE A 122 -8.94 -4.35 -9.15
C ILE A 122 -7.95 -3.22 -8.81
N ILE A 123 -7.21 -2.69 -9.79
CA ILE A 123 -6.26 -1.58 -9.63
C ILE A 123 -6.92 -0.34 -9.01
N ALA A 124 -8.21 -0.10 -9.26
CA ALA A 124 -8.89 1.07 -8.72
C ALA A 124 -9.25 0.96 -7.22
N LYS A 125 -8.96 -0.16 -6.57
CA LYS A 125 -9.34 -0.41 -5.17
C LYS A 125 -8.33 0.12 -4.14
N LYS A 126 -8.75 0.14 -2.87
CA LYS A 126 -8.03 0.76 -1.75
C LYS A 126 -6.77 0.02 -1.28
N GLU A 127 -6.53 -1.20 -1.73
CA GLU A 127 -5.45 -2.07 -1.27
C GLU A 127 -4.07 -1.47 -1.55
N ILE A 128 -3.96 -0.57 -2.54
CA ILE A 128 -2.74 0.20 -2.80
C ILE A 128 -2.25 0.96 -1.56
N LEU A 129 -3.16 1.43 -0.70
CA LEU A 129 -2.80 2.06 0.56
C LEU A 129 -2.05 1.06 1.46
N ILE A 130 -2.55 -0.17 1.58
CA ILE A 130 -1.92 -1.21 2.40
C ILE A 130 -0.55 -1.59 1.83
N PHE A 131 -0.41 -1.70 0.50
CA PHE A 131 0.88 -2.00 -0.14
C PHE A 131 1.89 -0.89 0.09
N LEU A 132 1.49 0.36 -0.09
CA LEU A 132 2.34 1.52 0.13
C LEU A 132 2.81 1.59 1.57
N LEU A 133 1.87 1.46 2.51
CA LEU A 133 2.18 1.38 3.91
C LEU A 133 3.22 0.27 4.12
N TYR A 134 2.92 -0.98 3.80
CA TYR A 134 3.81 -2.12 4.04
C TYR A 134 5.22 -1.92 3.47
N LEU A 135 5.34 -1.35 2.27
CA LEU A 135 6.63 -1.03 1.66
C LEU A 135 7.43 0.00 2.49
N ILE A 136 6.78 1.06 2.98
CA ILE A 136 7.41 2.05 3.87
C ILE A 136 7.93 1.37 5.15
N TYR A 137 7.13 0.49 5.75
CA TYR A 137 7.52 -0.26 6.94
C TYR A 137 8.75 -1.14 6.66
N PHE A 138 8.74 -1.89 5.55
CA PHE A 138 9.87 -2.71 5.13
C PHE A 138 11.16 -1.90 4.95
N LEU A 139 11.08 -0.75 4.26
CA LEU A 139 12.22 0.15 4.04
C LEU A 139 12.81 0.68 5.35
N ARG A 140 11.95 0.98 6.34
CA ARG A 140 12.39 1.45 7.66
C ARG A 140 13.12 0.37 8.45
N LEU A 141 12.60 -0.86 8.44
CA LEU A 141 13.29 -2.01 9.03
C LEU A 141 14.64 -2.26 8.37
N GLU A 142 14.70 -2.19 7.04
CA GLU A 142 15.94 -2.42 6.31
C GLU A 142 17.01 -1.36 6.60
N ALA A 143 16.61 -0.11 6.81
CA ALA A 143 17.52 0.97 7.19
C ALA A 143 18.10 0.83 8.62
N GLN A 144 17.78 -0.25 9.35
CA GLN A 144 18.14 -0.48 10.76
C GLN A 144 17.81 0.67 11.71
N LYS A 145 16.95 1.59 11.28
CA LYS A 145 16.42 2.63 12.16
C LYS A 145 15.52 1.91 13.14
N LYS A 146 15.73 2.10 14.44
CA LYS A 146 14.80 1.61 15.46
C LYS A 146 13.42 2.18 15.14
N VAL A 147 12.57 1.35 14.54
CA VAL A 147 11.16 1.67 14.39
C VAL A 147 10.57 1.52 15.77
N LYS A 148 10.14 2.62 16.37
CA LYS A 148 9.44 2.56 17.65
C LYS A 148 8.17 1.74 17.41
N ASP A 149 7.88 0.82 18.33
CA ASP A 149 6.71 -0.07 18.22
C ASP A 149 5.40 0.72 18.03
N ILE A 150 5.31 1.91 18.65
CA ILE A 150 4.24 2.90 18.47
C ILE A 150 3.99 3.25 16.99
N VAL A 151 5.03 3.37 16.16
CA VAL A 151 4.90 3.70 14.74
C VAL A 151 4.27 2.55 13.96
N VAL A 152 4.62 1.30 14.32
CA VAL A 152 4.04 0.09 13.72
C VAL A 152 2.58 -0.06 14.14
N SER A 153 2.26 0.18 15.41
CA SER A 153 0.88 0.12 15.91
C SER A 153 -0.01 1.20 15.29
N ILE A 154 0.45 2.47 15.21
CA ILE A 154 -0.29 3.54 14.51
C ILE A 154 -0.58 3.17 13.06
N PHE A 155 0.39 2.55 12.40
CA PHE A 155 0.27 2.16 11.01
C PHE A 155 -0.72 1.02 10.80
N ILE A 156 -0.70 0.00 11.67
CA ILE A 156 -1.69 -1.09 11.65
C ILE A 156 -3.09 -0.52 11.90
N ILE A 157 -3.23 0.42 12.84
CA ILE A 157 -4.49 1.11 13.12
C ILE A 157 -4.99 1.84 11.87
N ILE A 158 -4.15 2.63 11.20
CA ILE A 158 -4.53 3.34 9.96
C ILE A 158 -4.94 2.36 8.87
N ALA A 159 -4.22 1.25 8.70
CA ALA A 159 -4.55 0.25 7.70
C ALA A 159 -5.90 -0.42 8.00
N ILE A 160 -6.15 -0.82 9.25
CA ILE A 160 -7.41 -1.40 9.71
C ILE A 160 -8.57 -0.41 9.54
N LEU A 161 -8.38 0.87 9.89
CA LEU A 161 -9.41 1.90 9.74
C LEU A 161 -9.80 2.18 8.29
N ASN A 162 -8.97 1.78 7.33
CA ASN A 162 -9.24 1.98 5.90
C ASN A 162 -9.80 0.74 5.21
N HIS A 163 -9.39 -0.46 5.61
CA HIS A 163 -9.80 -1.67 4.91
C HIS A 163 -9.73 -2.92 5.80
N GLU A 164 -10.74 -3.79 5.69
CA GLU A 164 -10.83 -5.02 6.48
C GLU A 164 -9.71 -6.00 6.16
N ALA A 165 -9.32 -6.08 4.89
CA ALA A 165 -8.24 -6.95 4.46
C ALA A 165 -6.86 -6.56 5.03
N ALA A 166 -6.70 -5.38 5.62
CA ALA A 166 -5.47 -5.01 6.32
C ALA A 166 -5.12 -5.98 7.46
N TYR A 167 -6.14 -6.64 8.05
CA TYR A 167 -5.93 -7.68 9.06
C TYR A 167 -5.07 -8.84 8.52
N PHE A 168 -5.24 -9.23 7.25
CA PHE A 168 -4.44 -10.29 6.63
C PHE A 168 -2.97 -9.91 6.39
N TYR A 169 -2.60 -8.63 6.54
CA TYR A 169 -1.22 -8.15 6.41
C TYR A 169 -0.46 -8.22 7.73
N ILE A 170 -1.15 -8.40 8.86
CA ILE A 170 -0.53 -8.50 10.18
C ILE A 170 0.52 -9.63 10.21
N PRO A 171 0.23 -10.88 9.76
CA PRO A 171 1.24 -11.94 9.74
C PRO A 171 2.51 -11.58 8.94
N PHE A 172 2.37 -10.84 7.85
CA PHE A 172 3.51 -10.40 7.03
C PHE A 172 4.36 -9.34 7.74
N VAL A 173 3.72 -8.38 8.40
CA VAL A 173 4.39 -7.36 9.23
C VAL A 173 5.16 -8.02 10.38
N SER A 174 4.56 -9.03 11.02
CA SER A 174 5.17 -9.80 12.11
C SER A 174 6.35 -10.65 11.62
N PHE A 175 6.18 -11.35 10.50
CA PHE A 175 7.22 -12.20 9.93
C PHE A 175 8.44 -11.39 9.48
N THR A 176 8.22 -10.25 8.83
CA THR A 176 9.31 -9.35 8.42
C THR A 176 10.06 -8.76 9.60
N TYR A 177 9.36 -8.40 10.68
CA TYR A 177 9.99 -8.00 11.94
C TYR A 177 10.88 -9.13 12.49
N PHE A 178 10.33 -10.34 12.57
CA PHE A 178 11.02 -11.50 13.16
C PHE A 178 12.31 -11.86 12.42
N ILE A 179 12.30 -11.80 11.08
CA ILE A 179 13.49 -12.06 10.25
C ILE A 179 14.55 -10.97 10.40
N LYS A 180 14.14 -9.71 10.51
CA LYS A 180 15.05 -8.55 10.48
C LYS A 180 15.60 -8.15 11.85
N ASP A 181 14.90 -8.45 12.93
CA ASP A 181 15.39 -8.19 14.29
C ASP A 181 16.47 -9.23 14.66
N ASN A 182 17.58 -8.81 15.27
CA ASN A 182 18.67 -9.69 15.70
C ASN A 182 18.50 -10.18 17.14
N ALA A 183 17.42 -9.77 17.83
CA ALA A 183 17.16 -10.20 19.20
C ALA A 183 16.95 -11.73 19.32
N PRO A 184 17.20 -12.31 20.51
CA PRO A 184 16.86 -13.71 20.79
C PRO A 184 15.37 -13.99 20.54
N SER A 185 15.05 -15.17 20.03
CA SER A 185 13.69 -15.59 19.64
C SER A 185 12.66 -15.40 20.77
N PHE A 186 13.03 -15.65 22.03
CA PHE A 186 12.16 -15.48 23.19
C PHE A 186 11.83 -14.01 23.48
N THR A 187 12.79 -13.11 23.28
CA THR A 187 12.60 -11.66 23.45
C THR A 187 11.73 -11.07 22.34
N LYS A 188 11.85 -11.61 21.12
CA LYS A 188 10.99 -11.24 19.98
C LYS A 188 9.51 -11.59 20.22
N ILE A 189 9.23 -12.80 20.71
CA ILE A 189 7.86 -13.25 21.01
C ILE A 189 7.22 -12.40 22.11
N LYS A 190 7.98 -12.12 23.19
CA LYS A 190 7.47 -11.30 24.30
C LYS A 190 7.18 -9.86 23.88
N LYS A 191 8.02 -9.29 23.00
CA LYS A 191 7.81 -7.96 22.43
C LYS A 191 6.61 -7.94 21.47
N TYR A 192 6.40 -9.01 20.71
CA TYR A 192 5.26 -9.16 19.81
C TYR A 192 3.92 -9.17 20.55
N CYS A 193 3.81 -9.93 21.66
CA CYS A 193 2.59 -9.91 22.50
C CYS A 193 2.29 -8.54 23.15
N SER A 194 3.23 -7.59 23.12
CA SER A 194 2.98 -6.22 23.59
C SER A 194 2.58 -5.24 22.48
N ILE A 195 2.70 -5.65 21.21
CA ILE A 195 2.43 -4.82 20.02
C ILE A 195 1.02 -5.06 19.47
N ILE A 196 0.51 -6.29 19.62
CA ILE A 196 -0.90 -6.66 19.40
C ILE A 196 -1.72 -6.18 20.59
#